data_AF-A0AAE9FBD6-F1
#
_entry.id   AF-A0AAE9FBD6-F1
#
_cell.length_a   1.000
_cell.length_b   1.000
_cell.length_c   1.000
_cell.angle_alpha   90.00
_cell.angle_beta   90.00
_cell.angle_gamma   90.00
#
_symmetry.space_group_name_H-M   'P 1'
#
loop_
_entity.id
_entity.type
_entity.pdbx_description
1 polymer ?
#
loop_
_entity_poly.entity_id
_entity_poly.type
_entity_poly.pdbx_seq_one_letter_code
_entity_poly.pdbx_strand_id
1 'polypeptide(L)'
;MIPSILILMLVFQIQSVTPTLIESTTLKFFKYLMISTIALHVTLLSIAGWKTGTKLIAANKFGNFLYQLDALASICIGTCWMTFPKWLLHRQVLVELDESHEFLGRVMGANFIASYIVSTHALHWETNEDRYAAVDGRVICCLSILGAQIWSQTYKHWSGNHWVGISLFSTWTVISLIYRSCLTFAKNHVQKKSE
;
A
#
# COMPACT_ATOMS: atom_id res chain seq x y z
N MET A 1 0.04 6.04 -10.01
CA MET A 1 0.05 5.51 -11.40
C MET A 1 -0.01 3.98 -11.45
N ILE A 2 1.00 3.25 -10.99
CA ILE A 2 1.04 1.76 -11.04
C ILE A 2 -0.18 1.06 -10.42
N PRO A 3 -0.64 1.40 -9.19
CA PRO A 3 -1.79 0.71 -8.61
C PRO A 3 -3.05 0.96 -9.44
N SER A 4 -3.24 2.17 -9.97
CA SER A 4 -4.35 2.50 -10.86
C SER A 4 -4.36 1.65 -12.14
N ILE A 5 -3.19 1.38 -12.72
CA ILE A 5 -3.07 0.51 -13.91
C ILE A 5 -3.44 -0.93 -13.54
N LEU A 6 -2.88 -1.46 -12.46
CA LEU A 6 -3.16 -2.84 -12.03
C LEU A 6 -4.64 -3.03 -11.68
N ILE A 7 -5.24 -2.10 -10.92
CA ILE A 7 -6.66 -2.13 -10.57
C ILE A 7 -7.52 -2.00 -11.83
N LEU A 8 -7.16 -1.14 -12.79
CA LEU A 8 -7.87 -1.04 -14.06
C LEU A 8 -7.87 -2.37 -14.84
N MET A 9 -6.73 -3.08 -14.86
CA MET A 9 -6.66 -4.42 -15.46
C MET A 9 -7.55 -5.43 -14.72
N LEU A 10 -7.56 -5.40 -13.38
CA LEU A 10 -8.46 -6.25 -12.58
C LEU A 10 -9.94 -5.94 -12.84
N VAL A 11 -10.30 -4.67 -13.01
CA VAL A 11 -11.67 -4.24 -13.35
C VAL A 11 -12.08 -4.80 -14.72
N PHE A 12 -11.20 -4.74 -15.72
CA PHE A 12 -11.49 -5.34 -17.03
C PHE A 12 -11.58 -6.86 -16.95
N GLN A 13 -10.71 -7.51 -16.17
CA GLN A 13 -10.75 -8.95 -15.97
C GLN A 13 -12.09 -9.38 -15.35
N ILE A 14 -12.50 -8.80 -14.23
CA ILE A 14 -13.73 -9.22 -13.53
C ILE A 14 -14.97 -8.94 -14.37
N GLN A 15 -14.98 -7.83 -15.13
CA GLN A 15 -16.04 -7.52 -16.08
C GLN A 15 -16.14 -8.57 -17.20
N SER A 16 -15.01 -9.15 -17.62
CA SER A 16 -14.97 -10.16 -18.69
C SER A 16 -15.30 -11.57 -18.18
N VAL A 17 -14.80 -11.95 -17.00
CA VAL A 17 -14.92 -13.32 -16.48
C VAL A 17 -16.24 -13.53 -15.75
N THR A 18 -16.70 -12.53 -15.00
CA THR A 18 -17.94 -12.58 -14.20
C THR A 18 -18.76 -11.30 -14.37
N PRO A 19 -19.39 -11.07 -15.54
CA PRO A 19 -20.02 -9.80 -15.90
C PRO A 19 -21.22 -9.41 -15.01
N THR A 20 -21.83 -10.38 -14.33
CA THR A 20 -23.02 -10.18 -13.48
C THR A 20 -22.69 -10.01 -11.99
N LEU A 21 -21.43 -10.21 -11.59
CA LEU A 21 -21.03 -10.20 -10.18
C LEU A 21 -21.10 -8.80 -9.56
N ILE A 22 -20.63 -7.79 -10.29
CA ILE A 22 -20.60 -6.40 -9.83
C ILE A 22 -21.44 -5.56 -10.79
N GLU A 23 -22.26 -4.67 -10.24
CA GLU A 23 -23.11 -3.78 -11.04
C GLU A 23 -22.27 -2.99 -12.07
N SER A 24 -22.76 -2.93 -13.31
CA SER A 24 -22.08 -2.26 -14.41
C SER A 24 -21.78 -0.78 -14.10
N THR A 25 -22.67 -0.10 -13.38
CA THR A 25 -22.50 1.30 -12.97
C THR A 25 -21.28 1.45 -12.06
N THR A 26 -21.14 0.57 -11.06
CA THR A 26 -20.01 0.55 -10.12
C THR A 26 -18.69 0.27 -10.85
N LEU A 27 -18.66 -0.72 -11.75
CA LEU A 27 -17.47 -1.01 -12.54
C LEU A 27 -17.08 0.16 -13.47
N LYS A 28 -18.04 0.82 -14.09
CA LYS A 28 -17.79 2.03 -14.91
C LYS A 28 -17.21 3.16 -14.05
N PHE A 29 -17.76 3.39 -12.86
CA PHE A 29 -17.23 4.39 -11.93
C PHE A 29 -15.76 4.11 -11.60
N PHE A 30 -15.42 2.89 -11.15
CA PHE A 30 -14.04 2.53 -10.83
C PHE A 30 -13.11 2.66 -12.04
N LYS A 31 -13.57 2.23 -13.23
CA LYS A 31 -12.82 2.38 -14.48
C LYS A 31 -12.46 3.84 -14.76
N TYR A 32 -13.45 4.73 -14.72
CA TYR A 32 -13.20 6.16 -14.98
C TYR A 32 -12.34 6.78 -13.89
N LEU A 33 -12.55 6.43 -12.62
CA LEU A 33 -11.69 6.89 -11.53
C LEU A 33 -10.22 6.47 -11.74
N MET A 34 -9.98 5.20 -12.13
CA MET A 34 -8.63 4.72 -12.41
C MET A 34 -8.01 5.43 -13.63
N ILE A 35 -8.77 5.64 -14.71
CA ILE A 35 -8.30 6.39 -15.88
C ILE A 35 -7.97 7.83 -15.51
N SER A 36 -8.85 8.53 -14.79
CA SER A 36 -8.64 9.91 -14.33
C SER A 36 -7.42 10.02 -13.43
N THR A 37 -7.21 9.07 -12.51
CA THR A 37 -6.01 9.06 -11.67
C THR A 37 -4.74 8.81 -12.49
N ILE A 38 -4.76 7.92 -13.49
CA ILE A 38 -3.62 7.73 -14.40
C ILE A 38 -3.31 9.02 -15.16
N ALA A 39 -4.33 9.66 -15.75
CA ALA A 39 -4.18 10.91 -16.48
C ALA A 39 -3.57 12.01 -15.60
N LEU A 40 -4.09 12.18 -14.38
CA LEU A 40 -3.56 13.14 -13.41
C LEU A 40 -2.08 12.87 -13.11
N HIS A 41 -1.70 11.61 -12.84
CA HIS A 41 -0.30 11.27 -12.57
C HIS A 41 0.60 11.56 -13.77
N VAL A 42 0.17 11.21 -14.99
CA VAL A 42 0.94 11.48 -16.22
C VAL A 42 1.12 12.98 -16.43
N THR A 43 0.06 13.78 -16.22
CA THR A 43 0.15 15.24 -16.30
C THR A 43 1.13 15.80 -15.28
N LEU A 44 1.02 15.39 -14.01
CA LEU A 44 1.93 15.84 -12.94
C LEU A 44 3.38 15.44 -13.22
N LEU A 45 3.64 14.20 -13.66
CA LEU A 45 4.98 13.73 -14.02
C LEU A 45 5.54 14.49 -15.23
N SER A 46 4.70 14.82 -16.21
CA SER A 46 5.10 15.59 -17.38
C SER A 46 5.46 17.02 -17.03
N ILE A 47 4.68 17.68 -16.15
CA ILE A 47 5.00 19.01 -15.62
C ILE A 47 6.30 18.97 -14.81
N ALA A 48 6.53 17.91 -14.04
CA ALA A 48 7.76 17.72 -13.27
C ALA A 48 8.98 17.29 -14.12
N GLY A 49 8.80 17.05 -15.42
CA GLY A 49 9.87 16.67 -16.35
C GLY A 49 10.40 15.25 -16.17
N TRP A 50 9.61 14.32 -15.61
CA TRP A 50 9.96 12.90 -15.46
C TRP A 50 11.29 12.64 -14.72
N LYS A 51 11.70 13.53 -13.82
CA LYS A 51 12.92 13.35 -13.03
C LYS A 51 12.80 12.10 -12.16
N THR A 52 13.78 11.20 -12.29
CA THR A 52 13.92 10.02 -11.41
C THR A 52 15.14 10.24 -10.53
N GLY A 53 15.06 9.81 -9.26
CA GLY A 53 16.17 9.93 -8.32
C GLY A 53 17.40 9.15 -8.80
N THR A 54 18.57 9.79 -8.83
CA THR A 54 19.76 9.24 -9.51
C THR A 54 20.79 8.62 -8.57
N LYS A 55 20.68 8.82 -7.26
CA LYS A 55 21.68 8.39 -6.28
C LYS A 55 21.04 7.88 -5.00
N LEU A 56 21.58 6.78 -4.48
CA LEU A 56 21.30 6.34 -3.12
C LEU A 56 21.92 7.37 -2.17
N ILE A 57 21.10 8.10 -1.42
CA ILE A 57 21.61 8.99 -0.38
C ILE A 57 22.17 8.13 0.75
N ALA A 58 23.40 8.42 1.17
CA ALA A 58 24.04 7.85 2.36
C ALA A 58 23.33 8.35 3.64
N ALA A 59 22.10 7.90 3.83
CA ALA A 59 21.33 8.13 5.04
C ALA A 59 21.67 7.10 6.12
N ASN A 60 21.13 7.31 7.32
CA ASN A 60 21.27 6.41 8.48
C ASN A 60 21.04 4.94 8.07
N LYS A 61 22.10 4.10 8.16
CA LYS A 61 22.09 2.69 7.75
C LYS A 61 20.94 1.90 8.39
N PHE A 62 20.66 2.17 9.66
CA PHE A 62 19.59 1.50 10.40
C PHE A 62 18.20 1.88 9.85
N GLY A 63 17.99 3.16 9.54
CA GLY A 63 16.74 3.62 8.93
C GLY A 63 16.50 3.03 7.54
N ASN A 64 17.55 3.00 6.71
CA ASN A 64 17.48 2.38 5.39
C ASN A 64 17.19 0.87 5.48
N PHE A 65 17.78 0.18 6.46
CA PHE A 65 17.50 -1.23 6.72
C PHE A 65 16.03 -1.47 7.10
N LEU A 66 15.48 -0.72 8.06
CA LEU A 66 14.08 -0.84 8.47
C LEU A 66 13.12 -0.57 7.29
N TYR A 67 13.43 0.44 6.49
CA TYR A 67 12.62 0.81 5.34
C TYR A 67 12.68 -0.24 4.21
N GLN A 68 13.82 -0.94 4.06
CA GLN A 68 13.93 -2.07 3.13
C GLN A 68 13.18 -3.31 3.63
N LEU A 69 13.20 -3.60 4.93
CA LEU A 69 12.37 -4.67 5.50
C LEU A 69 10.87 -4.40 5.28
N ASP A 70 10.42 -3.15 5.44
CA ASP A 70 9.06 -2.69 5.12
C ASP A 70 8.70 -2.91 3.64
N ALA A 71 9.63 -2.57 2.74
CA ALA A 71 9.47 -2.80 1.31
C ALA A 71 9.37 -4.31 1.00
N LEU A 72 10.26 -5.14 1.55
CA LEU A 72 10.24 -6.60 1.37
C LEU A 72 8.93 -7.22 1.90
N ALA A 73 8.47 -6.81 3.07
CA ALA A 73 7.17 -7.26 3.59
C ALA A 73 6.03 -6.86 2.64
N SER A 74 6.04 -5.64 2.10
CA SER A 74 5.05 -5.16 1.14
C SER A 74 4.97 -6.03 -0.11
N ILE A 75 6.11 -6.36 -0.72
CA ILE A 75 6.08 -7.18 -1.94
C ILE A 75 5.65 -8.62 -1.65
N CYS A 76 6.13 -9.24 -0.56
CA CYS A 76 5.74 -10.60 -0.19
C CYS A 76 4.22 -10.69 0.07
N ILE A 77 3.69 -9.79 0.91
CA ILE A 77 2.25 -9.74 1.23
C ILE A 77 1.44 -9.42 -0.02
N GLY A 78 1.87 -8.42 -0.81
CA GLY A 78 1.19 -8.00 -2.03
C GLY A 78 1.13 -9.10 -3.08
N THR A 79 2.22 -9.82 -3.31
CA THR A 79 2.25 -10.97 -4.21
C THR A 79 1.32 -12.08 -3.72
N CYS A 80 1.34 -12.43 -2.43
CA CYS A 80 0.42 -13.43 -1.88
C CYS A 80 -1.06 -13.05 -2.08
N TRP A 81 -1.42 -11.78 -1.87
CA TRP A 81 -2.78 -11.28 -2.11
C TRP A 81 -3.16 -11.25 -3.60
N MET A 82 -2.21 -10.97 -4.48
CA MET A 82 -2.43 -10.99 -5.93
C MET A 82 -2.65 -12.41 -6.45
N THR A 83 -1.87 -13.38 -5.97
CA THR A 83 -1.89 -14.76 -6.49
C THR A 83 -2.88 -15.66 -5.76
N PHE A 84 -2.98 -15.56 -4.44
CA PHE A 84 -3.71 -16.50 -3.58
C PHE A 84 -4.66 -15.84 -2.56
N PRO A 85 -5.54 -14.89 -2.98
CA PRO A 85 -6.42 -14.17 -2.05
C PRO A 85 -7.40 -15.10 -1.33
N LYS A 86 -8.01 -16.06 -2.04
CA LYS A 86 -8.96 -17.03 -1.43
C LYS A 86 -8.27 -17.89 -0.37
N TRP A 87 -7.03 -18.33 -0.60
CA TRP A 87 -6.27 -19.10 0.40
C TRP A 87 -5.99 -18.30 1.67
N LEU A 88 -5.59 -17.02 1.53
CA LEU A 88 -5.37 -16.13 2.66
C LEU A 88 -6.67 -15.90 3.45
N LEU A 89 -7.77 -15.64 2.75
CA LEU A 89 -9.08 -15.36 3.35
C LEU A 89 -9.73 -16.60 3.96
N HIS A 90 -9.56 -17.78 3.37
CA HIS A 90 -10.25 -19.01 3.79
C HIS A 90 -9.93 -19.39 5.23
N ARG A 91 -8.74 -19.03 5.71
CA ARG A 91 -8.36 -19.26 7.12
C ARG A 91 -8.88 -18.18 8.05
N GLN A 92 -9.26 -17.00 7.54
CA GLN A 92 -9.61 -15.81 8.32
C GLN A 92 -11.12 -15.58 8.43
N VAL A 93 -11.90 -15.89 7.39
CA VAL A 93 -13.37 -15.72 7.41
C VAL A 93 -14.09 -17.05 7.52
N LEU A 94 -15.30 -17.01 8.08
CA LEU A 94 -16.22 -18.15 8.21
C LEU A 94 -17.34 -18.14 7.15
N VAL A 95 -17.27 -17.21 6.18
CA VAL A 95 -18.22 -17.12 5.07
C VAL A 95 -17.70 -17.84 3.83
N GLU A 96 -18.62 -18.23 2.96
CA GLU A 96 -18.26 -18.74 1.64
C GLU A 96 -17.62 -17.63 0.81
N LEU A 97 -16.48 -17.94 0.20
CA LEU A 97 -15.70 -16.99 -0.59
C LEU A 97 -16.08 -17.09 -2.06
N ASP A 98 -16.58 -15.98 -2.60
CA ASP A 98 -16.88 -15.83 -4.02
C ASP A 98 -15.78 -15.04 -4.77
N GLU A 99 -16.05 -14.75 -6.04
CA GLU A 99 -15.16 -14.01 -6.94
C GLU A 99 -14.99 -12.54 -6.53
N SER A 100 -15.92 -11.98 -5.75
CA SER A 100 -15.84 -10.59 -5.28
C SER A 100 -14.75 -10.44 -4.21
N HIS A 101 -14.64 -11.44 -3.32
CA HIS A 101 -13.56 -11.54 -2.33
C HIS A 101 -12.20 -11.70 -3.01
N GLU A 102 -12.13 -12.52 -4.07
CA GLU A 102 -10.92 -12.68 -4.87
C GLU A 102 -10.51 -11.39 -5.56
N PHE A 103 -11.47 -10.69 -6.18
CA PHE A 103 -11.24 -9.39 -6.81
C PHE A 103 -10.71 -8.36 -5.81
N LEU A 104 -11.39 -8.17 -4.67
CA LEU A 104 -10.96 -7.22 -3.64
C LEU A 104 -9.61 -7.60 -3.02
N GLY A 105 -9.38 -8.90 -2.80
CA GLY A 105 -8.08 -9.41 -2.36
C GLY A 105 -6.96 -9.06 -3.33
N ARG A 106 -7.17 -9.20 -4.64
CA ARG A 106 -6.20 -8.79 -5.67
C ARG A 106 -6.00 -7.28 -5.73
N VAL A 107 -7.06 -6.49 -5.53
CA VAL A 107 -6.94 -5.02 -5.43
C VAL A 107 -6.07 -4.63 -4.23
N MET A 108 -6.23 -5.29 -3.08
CA MET A 108 -5.35 -5.12 -1.92
C MET A 108 -3.90 -5.51 -2.26
N GLY A 109 -3.71 -6.63 -2.97
CA GLY A 109 -2.39 -7.06 -3.46
C GLY A 109 -1.73 -6.04 -4.38
N ALA A 110 -2.48 -5.47 -5.33
CA ALA A 110 -2.00 -4.43 -6.25
C ALA A 110 -1.48 -3.20 -5.50
N ASN A 111 -2.20 -2.78 -4.46
CA ASN A 111 -1.81 -1.65 -3.62
C ASN A 111 -0.53 -1.93 -2.83
N PHE A 112 -0.35 -3.12 -2.27
CA PHE A 112 0.90 -3.47 -1.59
C PHE A 112 2.10 -3.56 -2.53
N ILE A 113 1.94 -4.15 -3.72
CA ILE A 113 2.98 -4.19 -4.75
C ILE A 113 3.37 -2.77 -5.17
N ALA A 114 2.39 -1.90 -5.41
CA ALA A 114 2.65 -0.49 -5.71
C ALA A 114 3.39 0.21 -4.57
N SER A 115 3.00 -0.05 -3.33
CA SER A 115 3.64 0.52 -2.15
C SER A 115 5.10 0.06 -2.00
N TYR A 116 5.41 -1.19 -2.34
CA TYR A 116 6.80 -1.67 -2.45
C TYR A 116 7.61 -0.84 -3.45
N ILE A 117 7.08 -0.62 -4.66
CA ILE A 117 7.78 0.13 -5.71
C ILE A 117 8.06 1.56 -5.24
N VAL A 118 7.09 2.23 -4.63
CA VAL A 118 7.29 3.57 -4.07
C VAL A 118 8.38 3.56 -2.99
N SER A 119 8.37 2.58 -2.09
CA SER A 119 9.38 2.51 -1.03
C SER A 119 10.78 2.20 -1.55
N THR A 120 10.96 1.34 -2.54
CA THR A 120 12.30 1.13 -3.12
C THR A 120 12.81 2.36 -3.86
N HIS A 121 11.93 3.10 -4.54
CA HIS A 121 12.29 4.36 -5.19
C HIS A 121 12.56 5.50 -4.20
N ALA A 122 11.86 5.58 -3.07
CA ALA A 122 12.02 6.66 -2.10
C ALA A 122 13.42 6.75 -1.47
N LEU A 123 14.22 5.68 -1.51
CA LEU A 123 15.63 5.72 -1.09
C LEU A 123 16.55 6.49 -2.05
N HIS A 124 16.08 6.72 -3.27
CA HIS A 124 16.81 7.43 -4.31
C HIS A 124 16.34 8.88 -4.46
N TRP A 125 15.32 9.30 -3.70
CA TRP A 125 14.85 10.69 -3.73
C TRP A 125 15.84 11.62 -3.05
N GLU A 126 16.13 12.72 -3.75
CA GLU A 126 17.21 13.63 -3.40
C GLU A 126 16.85 14.56 -2.24
N THR A 127 15.57 14.90 -2.10
CA THR A 127 15.10 15.80 -1.05
C THR A 127 14.64 15.02 0.18
N ASN A 128 14.91 15.57 1.37
CA ASN A 128 14.38 15.00 2.62
C ASN A 128 12.85 15.14 2.68
N GLU A 129 12.26 16.17 2.07
CA GLU A 129 10.82 16.42 2.04
C GLU A 129 10.07 15.30 1.32
N ASP A 130 10.54 14.87 0.15
CA ASP A 130 9.97 13.73 -0.58
C ASP A 130 10.03 12.45 0.26
N ARG A 131 11.12 12.25 1.00
CA ARG A 131 11.28 11.10 1.90
C ARG A 131 10.30 11.17 3.06
N TYR A 132 10.07 12.34 3.66
CA TYR A 132 9.04 12.50 4.68
C TYR A 132 7.65 12.19 4.12
N ALA A 133 7.33 12.67 2.92
CA ALA A 133 6.05 12.38 2.27
C ALA A 133 5.84 10.88 2.02
N ALA A 134 6.88 10.13 1.60
CA ALA A 134 6.82 8.67 1.47
C ALA A 134 6.50 7.99 2.82
N VAL A 135 7.19 8.39 3.88
CA VAL A 135 7.00 7.81 5.22
C VAL A 135 5.63 8.16 5.79
N ASP A 136 5.18 9.40 5.62
CA ASP A 136 3.85 9.84 6.03
C ASP A 136 2.76 9.06 5.28
N GLY A 137 2.92 8.85 3.97
CA GLY A 137 2.06 7.99 3.18
C GLY A 137 2.01 6.55 3.70
N ARG A 138 3.15 5.99 4.09
CA ARG A 138 3.22 4.64 4.70
C ARG A 138 2.49 4.60 6.05
N VAL A 139 2.69 5.58 6.92
CA VAL A 139 2.01 5.67 8.22
C VAL A 139 0.50 5.75 8.03
N ILE A 140 0.00 6.61 7.13
CA ILE A 140 -1.43 6.73 6.82
C ILE A 140 -1.99 5.40 6.31
N CYS A 141 -1.28 4.71 5.42
CA CYS A 141 -1.69 3.41 4.91
C CYS A 141 -1.79 2.36 6.02
N CYS A 142 -0.76 2.23 6.85
CA CYS A 142 -0.74 1.29 7.98
C CYS A 142 -1.87 1.58 8.98
N LEU A 143 -2.08 2.85 9.35
CA LEU A 143 -3.16 3.24 10.25
C LEU A 143 -4.55 2.95 9.65
N SER A 144 -4.73 3.21 8.36
CA SER A 144 -6.00 2.95 7.67
C SER A 144 -6.31 1.45 7.63
N ILE A 145 -5.30 0.62 7.32
CA ILE A 145 -5.47 -0.84 7.31
C ILE A 145 -5.73 -1.35 8.72
N LEU A 146 -4.95 -0.94 9.72
CA LEU A 146 -5.15 -1.38 11.09
C LEU A 146 -6.52 -0.96 11.62
N GLY A 147 -6.95 0.29 11.34
CA GLY A 147 -8.27 0.78 11.68
C GLY A 147 -9.39 -0.06 11.04
N ALA A 148 -9.25 -0.39 9.75
CA ALA A 148 -10.20 -1.27 9.06
C ALA A 148 -10.22 -2.69 9.65
N GLN A 149 -9.07 -3.24 10.02
CA GLN A 149 -8.93 -4.57 10.62
C GLN A 149 -9.52 -4.66 12.03
N ILE A 150 -9.39 -3.59 12.83
CA ILE A 150 -10.03 -3.47 14.15
C ILE A 150 -11.53 -3.28 13.98
N TRP A 151 -11.96 -2.38 13.10
CA TRP A 151 -13.37 -2.13 12.83
C TRP A 151 -14.08 -3.39 12.33
N SER A 152 -13.41 -4.20 11.50
CA SER A 152 -13.99 -5.44 10.98
C SER A 152 -14.33 -6.45 12.07
N GLN A 153 -13.74 -6.36 13.28
CA GLN A 153 -14.11 -7.21 14.43
C GLN A 153 -15.56 -7.05 14.90
N THR A 154 -16.23 -5.98 14.49
CA THR A 154 -17.67 -5.84 14.71
C THR A 154 -18.49 -6.86 13.92
N TYR A 155 -17.90 -7.47 12.89
CA TYR A 155 -18.52 -8.50 12.06
C TYR A 155 -18.39 -9.89 12.71
N LYS A 156 -19.48 -10.66 12.72
CA LYS A 156 -19.57 -11.93 13.48
C LYS A 156 -18.85 -13.12 12.82
N HIS A 157 -18.55 -13.05 11.53
CA HIS A 157 -18.07 -14.20 10.75
C HIS A 157 -16.55 -14.20 10.54
N TRP A 158 -15.78 -13.64 11.47
CA TRP A 158 -14.33 -13.81 11.50
C TRP A 158 -13.96 -15.06 12.30
N SER A 159 -12.95 -15.78 11.82
CA SER A 159 -12.32 -16.84 12.58
C SER A 159 -11.30 -16.25 13.56
N GLY A 160 -10.88 -17.04 14.56
CA GLY A 160 -9.81 -16.64 15.47
C GLY A 160 -8.47 -16.33 14.76
N ASN A 161 -8.25 -16.84 13.55
CA ASN A 161 -7.03 -16.55 12.79
C ASN A 161 -7.00 -15.13 12.23
N HIS A 162 -8.12 -14.39 12.25
CA HIS A 162 -8.12 -12.98 11.87
C HIS A 162 -7.17 -12.14 12.74
N TRP A 163 -6.95 -12.54 13.99
CA TRP A 163 -5.96 -11.92 14.88
C TRP A 163 -4.53 -11.99 14.36
N VAL A 164 -4.21 -12.95 13.48
CA VAL A 164 -2.91 -13.00 12.80
C VAL A 164 -2.75 -11.77 11.89
N GLY A 165 -3.79 -11.43 11.13
CA GLY A 165 -3.82 -10.24 10.29
C GLY A 165 -3.70 -8.96 11.11
N ILE A 166 -4.50 -8.84 12.18
CA ILE A 166 -4.42 -7.70 13.11
C ILE A 166 -3.01 -7.56 13.68
N SER A 167 -2.43 -8.64 14.20
CA SER A 167 -1.09 -8.62 14.82
C SER A 167 0.00 -8.21 13.83
N LEU A 168 -0.07 -8.71 12.60
CA LEU A 168 0.83 -8.33 11.51
C LEU A 168 0.75 -6.82 11.24
N PHE A 169 -0.47 -6.29 11.01
CA PHE A 169 -0.66 -4.88 10.70
C PHE A 169 -0.41 -3.96 11.90
N SER A 170 -0.64 -4.42 13.14
CA SER A 170 -0.23 -3.70 14.35
C SER A 170 1.29 -3.56 14.42
N THR A 171 2.03 -4.67 14.25
CA THR A 171 3.50 -4.66 14.22
C THR A 171 4.01 -3.72 13.15
N TRP A 172 3.41 -3.80 11.95
CA TRP A 172 3.79 -2.96 10.83
C TRP A 172 3.53 -1.46 11.09
N THR A 173 2.40 -1.14 11.71
CA THR A 173 2.05 0.24 12.12
C THR A 173 3.02 0.77 13.16
N VAL A 174 3.40 -0.05 14.16
CA VAL A 174 4.38 0.35 15.18
C VAL A 174 5.74 0.66 14.54
N ILE A 175 6.21 -0.19 13.62
CA ILE A 175 7.48 0.03 12.92
C ILE A 175 7.45 1.34 12.11
N SER A 176 6.34 1.62 11.39
CA SER A 176 6.23 2.84 10.58
C SER A 176 6.18 4.11 11.45
N LEU A 177 5.48 4.06 12.59
CA LEU A 177 5.46 5.15 13.56
C LEU A 177 6.83 5.38 14.20
N ILE A 178 7.53 4.33 14.63
CA ILE A 178 8.89 4.43 15.16
C ILE A 178 9.83 5.07 14.14
N TYR A 179 9.77 4.60 12.88
CA TYR A 179 10.61 5.15 11.81
C TYR A 179 10.33 6.64 11.59
N ARG A 180 9.05 7.02 11.56
CA ARG A 180 8.65 8.43 11.44
C ARG A 180 9.14 9.29 12.60
N SER A 181 8.99 8.81 13.83
CA SER A 181 9.47 9.50 15.03
C SER A 181 11.00 9.66 15.00
N CYS A 182 11.74 8.62 14.65
CA CYS A 182 13.20 8.69 14.50
C CYS A 182 13.64 9.75 13.50
N LEU A 183 12.96 9.87 12.36
CA LEU A 183 13.24 10.91 11.38
C LEU A 183 12.94 12.32 11.92
N THR A 184 11.82 12.50 12.64
CA THR A 184 11.49 13.78 13.29
C THR A 184 12.55 14.20 14.31
N PHE A 185 12.98 13.29 15.18
CA PHE A 185 14.00 13.58 16.18
C PHE A 185 15.34 13.93 15.54
N ALA A 186 15.72 13.22 14.48
CA ALA A 186 16.93 13.53 13.71
C ALA A 186 16.88 14.94 13.09
N LYS A 187 15.73 15.35 12.52
CA LYS A 187 15.53 16.69 11.97
C LYS A 187 15.72 17.78 13.03
N ASN A 188 15.06 17.63 14.17
CA ASN A 188 15.11 18.60 15.26
C ASN A 188 16.53 18.75 15.84
N HIS A 189 17.28 17.64 15.92
CA HIS A 189 18.66 17.66 16.41
C HIS A 189 19.62 18.35 15.44
N VAL A 190 19.43 18.21 14.12
CA VAL A 190 20.22 18.94 13.12
C VAL A 190 19.91 20.44 13.18
N GLN A 191 18.64 20.81 13.26
CA GLN A 191 18.23 22.22 13.34
C GLN A 191 18.78 22.91 14.59
N LYS A 192 18.78 22.23 15.73
CA LYS A 192 19.34 22.75 17.00
C LYS A 192 20.87 22.91 16.98
N LYS A 193 21.59 22.25 16.06
CA LYS A 193 23.05 22.42 15.89
C LYS A 193 23.43 23.55 14.93
N SER A 194 22.48 24.02 14.11
CA SER A 194 22.68 25.13 13.17
C SER A 194 22.29 26.50 13.72
N GLU A 195 21.67 26.52 14.91
CA GLU A 195 21.40 27.71 15.73
C GLU A 195 22.53 27.91 16.75
#